data_AF-A0A480APU6-F1
#
_entry.id   AF-A0A480APU6-F1
#
_cell.length_a   1.000
_cell.length_b   1.000
_cell.length_c   1.000
_cell.angle_alpha   90.00
_cell.angle_beta   90.00
_cell.angle_gamma   90.00
#
_symmetry.space_group_name_H-M   'P 1'
#
loop_
_entity.id
_entity.type
_entity.pdbx_description
1 polymer ?
#
loop_
_entity_poly.entity_id
_entity_poly.type
_entity_poly.pdbx_seq_one_letter_code
_entity_poly.pdbx_strand_id
1 'polypeptide(L)'
;MRPADPTRRRIVQAGLAAALGGPALGGAGLARAQDDAPPDPGRLALVIGNREYPAGFDLPSIHTNARVVQAALGRRGFQTSTVLDADPGAARNAVERFAAAAQAAPPDATLLFYFSGHGLQVDADNLLVGAGVRPDAAADALLRGSLSLNRDLLARLPRRPQGLTVLVIDACRTDLKPSVRGVDGFNQVEAPPGCLIAFSTGAGKPAIAPKAETDTTFYTGALVQQLQTASDELSFPDLFRLVKLDVQRRMLGHPVSAVRRFAQFPFIADNSSAPIPVASARQLAAVRARASAEEQARAALARAAEDADFNALQATLWPPELLRQAEAFRRNWPASARAGAAEVAAEGAREAAGILRSNDVRLYRRSFDPAPERGEVYNGDLRRAARGDKDAAARVGRQWATTARSGPALSGYEGWMQYAAELGNGIASYELALHYRRLDQPQPAARWEARARELGYNPPPSLEHYRK
;
A
#
# COMPACT_ATOMS: atom_id res chain seq x y z
N MET A 1 32.04 2.50 -85.65
CA MET A 1 30.61 2.57 -85.29
C MET A 1 30.55 3.21 -83.91
N ARG A 2 30.40 4.54 -83.74
CA ARG A 2 29.17 5.36 -83.87
C ARG A 2 27.97 4.83 -83.05
N PRO A 3 27.20 5.73 -82.40
CA PRO A 3 27.15 5.87 -80.93
C PRO A 3 25.70 5.95 -80.38
N ALA A 4 25.56 6.29 -79.09
CA ALA A 4 24.47 7.03 -78.40
C ALA A 4 22.99 6.69 -78.69
N ASP A 5 22.17 6.51 -77.65
CA ASP A 5 21.34 7.60 -77.08
C ASP A 5 20.41 7.07 -75.95
N PRO A 6 20.22 7.81 -74.84
CA PRO A 6 19.29 7.49 -73.76
C PRO A 6 17.92 8.15 -73.96
N THR A 7 16.85 7.45 -73.60
CA THR A 7 15.49 8.02 -73.47
C THR A 7 14.76 7.15 -72.44
N ARG A 8 14.02 7.61 -71.42
CA ARG A 8 13.31 8.87 -71.15
C ARG A 8 13.08 8.89 -69.62
N ARG A 9 13.48 9.96 -68.94
CA ARG A 9 12.67 11.11 -68.47
C ARG A 9 12.51 11.15 -66.96
N ARG A 10 13.02 12.27 -66.47
CA ARG A 10 13.09 12.84 -65.13
C ARG A 10 12.00 13.93 -65.04
N ILE A 11 11.84 14.53 -63.86
CA ILE A 11 11.15 15.81 -63.55
C ILE A 11 9.60 15.63 -63.53
N VAL A 12 8.80 16.13 -62.60
CA VAL A 12 8.77 17.48 -62.00
C VAL A 12 8.00 17.51 -60.68
N GLN A 13 8.60 18.18 -59.68
CA GLN A 13 7.91 18.89 -58.59
C GLN A 13 7.11 20.07 -59.16
N ALA A 14 5.80 20.10 -58.94
CA ALA A 14 4.98 21.31 -58.86
C ALA A 14 3.77 20.93 -58.00
N GLY A 15 3.45 21.59 -56.90
CA GLY A 15 3.28 23.04 -56.82
C GLY A 15 1.87 23.38 -57.30
N LEU A 16 0.86 23.21 -56.44
CA LEU A 16 -0.40 23.93 -56.59
C LEU A 16 -0.88 24.38 -55.20
N ALA A 17 -0.62 25.65 -54.92
CA ALA A 17 -1.38 26.42 -53.97
C ALA A 17 -2.79 26.62 -54.52
N ALA A 18 -3.80 26.25 -53.75
CA ALA A 18 -5.14 26.80 -53.86
C ALA A 18 -5.58 27.22 -52.46
N ALA A 19 -5.47 28.53 -52.21
CA ALA A 19 -6.06 29.18 -51.07
C ALA A 19 -7.58 29.21 -51.25
N LEU A 20 -8.31 28.66 -50.29
CA LEU A 20 -9.67 29.11 -49.96
C LEU A 20 -9.69 29.30 -48.45
N GLY A 21 -9.73 30.58 -48.07
CA GLY A 21 -9.86 31.00 -46.68
C GLY A 21 -11.21 30.59 -46.10
N GLY A 22 -11.15 30.01 -44.91
CA GLY A 22 -12.26 29.91 -43.95
C GLY A 22 -11.78 30.45 -42.61
N PRO A 23 -12.64 31.08 -41.81
CA PRO A 23 -12.21 31.90 -40.68
C PRO A 23 -11.58 31.04 -39.58
N ALA A 24 -10.42 31.50 -39.10
CA ALA A 24 -9.80 30.99 -37.89
C ALA A 24 -10.71 31.29 -36.68
N LEU A 25 -11.48 30.30 -36.25
CA LEU A 25 -12.02 30.26 -34.89
C LEU A 25 -10.90 29.72 -34.00
N GLY A 26 -10.39 30.62 -33.16
CA GLY A 26 -9.35 30.33 -32.18
C GLY A 26 -9.72 29.15 -31.31
N GLY A 27 -9.03 28.03 -31.52
CA GLY A 27 -8.88 27.00 -30.51
C GLY A 27 -7.95 27.54 -29.44
N ALA A 28 -8.51 28.23 -28.46
CA ALA A 28 -7.86 28.44 -27.18
C ALA A 28 -7.54 27.05 -26.61
N GLY A 29 -6.32 26.58 -26.87
CA GLY A 29 -5.75 25.48 -26.14
C GLY A 29 -5.71 25.91 -24.68
N LEU A 30 -6.65 25.42 -23.88
CA LEU A 30 -6.55 25.42 -22.43
C LEU A 30 -5.35 24.55 -22.09
N ALA A 31 -4.16 25.15 -22.13
CA ALA A 31 -3.03 24.69 -21.36
C ALA A 31 -3.51 24.65 -19.92
N ARG A 32 -3.80 23.43 -19.41
CA ARG A 32 -3.98 23.22 -17.97
C ARG A 32 -2.72 23.79 -17.32
N ALA A 33 -2.88 24.89 -16.59
CA ALA A 33 -1.85 25.42 -15.73
C ALA A 33 -1.33 24.27 -14.84
N GLN A 34 -0.02 24.19 -14.71
CA GLN A 34 0.64 23.33 -13.73
C GLN A 34 0.26 23.85 -12.33
N ASP A 35 -0.90 23.45 -11.83
CA ASP A 35 -1.36 23.73 -10.47
C ASP A 35 -0.57 22.83 -9.50
N ASP A 36 0.70 23.13 -9.28
CA ASP A 36 1.40 22.60 -8.11
C ASP A 36 0.80 23.24 -6.86
N ALA A 37 0.18 22.42 -6.02
CA ALA A 37 -0.42 22.89 -4.77
C ALA A 37 0.68 23.48 -3.87
N PRO A 38 0.44 24.64 -3.21
CA PRO A 38 1.41 25.21 -2.30
C PRO A 38 1.68 24.22 -1.15
N PRO A 39 2.94 24.04 -0.72
CA PRO A 39 3.28 23.03 0.28
C PRO A 39 2.49 23.22 1.58
N ASP A 40 2.00 22.11 2.14
CA ASP A 40 1.34 22.07 3.44
C ASP A 40 2.41 21.74 4.50
N PRO A 41 2.69 22.63 5.48
CA PRO A 41 3.65 22.34 6.53
C PRO A 41 3.27 21.12 7.40
N GLY A 42 2.02 20.66 7.33
CA GLY A 42 1.56 19.41 7.94
C GLY A 42 1.81 18.16 7.10
N ARG A 43 2.47 18.24 5.93
CA ARG A 43 2.72 17.09 5.04
C ARG A 43 4.19 17.00 4.66
N LEU A 44 4.89 16.02 5.20
CA LEU A 44 6.32 15.83 4.99
C LEU A 44 6.57 14.48 4.33
N ALA A 45 7.48 14.44 3.35
CA ALA A 45 7.90 13.20 2.72
C ALA A 45 9.41 13.07 2.61
N LEU A 46 9.90 11.83 2.77
CA LEU A 46 11.26 11.43 2.45
C LEU A 46 11.22 10.31 1.41
N VAL A 47 11.85 10.54 0.26
CA VAL A 47 11.97 9.58 -0.85
C VAL A 47 13.44 9.16 -0.96
N ILE A 48 13.71 7.87 -0.81
CA ILE A 48 15.03 7.28 -1.04
C ILE A 48 14.95 6.31 -2.21
N GLY A 49 15.79 6.52 -3.22
CA GLY A 49 15.87 5.64 -4.39
C GLY A 49 17.29 5.17 -4.63
N ASN A 50 17.58 3.90 -4.36
CA ASN A 50 18.90 3.30 -4.55
C ASN A 50 18.91 2.42 -5.81
N ARG A 51 19.62 2.87 -6.83
CA ARG A 51 19.89 2.17 -8.09
C ARG A 51 21.27 1.54 -8.08
N GLU A 52 22.27 2.27 -7.61
CA GLU A 52 23.69 1.92 -7.75
C GLU A 52 24.13 0.90 -6.70
N TYR A 53 24.42 -0.29 -7.18
CA TYR A 53 24.93 -1.41 -6.38
C TYR A 53 26.16 -2.01 -7.08
N PRO A 54 26.94 -2.86 -6.40
CA PRO A 54 28.04 -3.54 -7.06
C PRO A 54 27.56 -4.37 -8.26
N ALA A 55 28.43 -4.52 -9.25
CA ALA A 55 28.11 -5.10 -10.55
C ALA A 55 27.24 -6.38 -10.45
N GLY A 56 26.14 -6.39 -11.20
CA GLY A 56 25.16 -7.48 -11.23
C GLY A 56 23.92 -7.25 -10.35
N PHE A 57 23.90 -6.20 -9.52
CA PHE A 57 22.77 -5.87 -8.64
C PHE A 57 22.10 -4.52 -8.94
N ASP A 58 22.51 -3.81 -9.98
CA ASP A 58 21.90 -2.52 -10.30
C ASP A 58 20.41 -2.63 -10.62
N LEU A 59 19.66 -1.60 -10.24
CA LEU A 59 18.21 -1.48 -10.48
C LEU A 59 17.91 -0.22 -11.30
N PRO A 60 17.95 -0.28 -12.65
CA PRO A 60 17.94 0.92 -13.50
C PRO A 60 16.71 1.84 -13.34
N SER A 61 15.55 1.28 -13.03
CA SER A 61 14.27 2.00 -12.94
C SER A 61 14.11 2.84 -11.65
N ILE A 62 14.99 2.68 -10.65
CA ILE A 62 14.77 3.22 -9.30
C ILE A 62 14.89 4.74 -9.23
N HIS A 63 15.78 5.35 -10.02
CA HIS A 63 15.84 6.81 -10.11
C HIS A 63 14.55 7.39 -10.70
N THR A 64 14.01 6.73 -11.73
CA THR A 64 12.72 7.11 -12.33
C THR A 64 11.60 6.97 -11.31
N ASN A 65 11.53 5.86 -10.58
CA ASN A 65 10.58 5.67 -9.48
C ASN A 65 10.59 6.84 -8.48
N ALA A 66 11.76 7.19 -7.95
CA ALA A 66 11.91 8.26 -6.98
C ALA A 66 11.42 9.62 -7.52
N ARG A 67 11.77 9.95 -8.78
CA ARG A 67 11.36 11.21 -9.43
C ARG A 67 9.84 11.29 -9.62
N VAL A 68 9.21 10.23 -10.12
CA VAL A 68 7.75 10.26 -10.37
C VAL A 68 6.94 10.27 -9.08
N VAL A 69 7.42 9.58 -8.03
CA VAL A 69 6.80 9.61 -6.69
C VAL A 69 6.94 10.99 -6.07
N GLN A 70 8.13 11.60 -6.10
CA GLN A 70 8.34 12.97 -5.62
C GLN A 70 7.36 13.95 -6.26
N ALA A 71 7.22 13.90 -7.60
CA ALA A 71 6.30 14.77 -8.32
C ALA A 71 4.83 14.50 -7.95
N ALA A 72 4.43 13.23 -7.78
CA ALA A 72 3.08 12.88 -7.38
C ALA A 72 2.74 13.34 -5.95
N LEU A 73 3.67 13.19 -5.02
CA LEU A 73 3.51 13.66 -3.63
C LEU A 73 3.47 15.20 -3.55
N GLY A 74 4.28 15.89 -4.34
CA GLY A 74 4.26 17.36 -4.44
C GLY A 74 2.87 17.89 -4.81
N ARG A 75 2.20 17.27 -5.81
CA ARG A 75 0.81 17.60 -6.18
C ARG A 75 -0.21 17.34 -5.06
N ARG A 76 0.11 16.47 -4.11
CA ARG A 76 -0.69 16.20 -2.90
C ARG A 76 -0.26 17.05 -1.69
N GLY A 77 0.53 18.10 -1.92
CA GLY A 77 0.93 19.10 -0.94
C GLY A 77 2.07 18.69 -0.01
N PHE A 78 2.75 17.57 -0.29
CA PHE A 78 3.90 17.14 0.51
C PHE A 78 5.15 17.98 0.24
N GLN A 79 5.82 18.37 1.31
CA GLN A 79 7.21 18.82 1.27
C GLN A 79 8.13 17.61 1.19
N THR A 80 8.65 17.32 0.00
CA THR A 80 9.43 16.11 -0.27
C THR A 80 10.93 16.38 -0.27
N SER A 81 11.67 15.64 0.55
CA SER A 81 13.13 15.50 0.44
C SER A 81 13.45 14.21 -0.31
N THR A 82 14.23 14.29 -1.40
CA THR A 82 14.63 13.11 -2.18
C THR A 82 16.13 12.88 -2.08
N VAL A 83 16.54 11.62 -1.85
CA VAL A 83 17.94 11.19 -1.86
C VAL A 83 18.07 10.01 -2.82
N LEU A 84 18.94 10.15 -3.81
CA LEU A 84 19.27 9.07 -4.75
C LEU A 84 20.60 8.45 -4.36
N ASP A 85 20.70 7.13 -4.51
CA ASP A 85 21.88 6.32 -4.20
C ASP A 85 22.49 6.65 -2.84
N ALA A 86 21.64 6.61 -1.81
CA ALA A 86 22.03 6.88 -0.45
C ALA A 86 22.88 5.72 0.08
N ASP A 87 24.18 5.96 0.26
CA ASP A 87 25.04 5.08 1.03
C ASP A 87 24.52 4.92 2.49
N PRO A 88 25.01 3.95 3.28
CA PRO A 88 24.48 3.71 4.62
C PRO A 88 24.56 4.90 5.57
N GLY A 89 25.56 5.78 5.43
CA GLY A 89 25.68 6.99 6.25
C GLY A 89 24.71 8.08 5.79
N ALA A 90 24.66 8.32 4.48
CA ALA A 90 23.73 9.27 3.86
C ALA A 90 22.26 8.91 4.14
N ALA A 91 21.92 7.63 4.06
CA ALA A 91 20.59 7.11 4.34
C ALA A 91 20.17 7.36 5.79
N ARG A 92 21.04 7.07 6.77
CA ARG A 92 20.77 7.35 8.19
C ARG A 92 20.63 8.84 8.46
N ASN A 93 21.53 9.66 7.92
CA ASN A 93 21.46 11.11 8.05
C ASN A 93 20.18 11.70 7.42
N ALA A 94 19.69 11.12 6.32
CA ALA A 94 18.42 11.54 5.72
C ALA A 94 17.23 11.20 6.62
N VAL A 95 17.20 9.99 7.20
CA VAL A 95 16.18 9.56 8.15
C VAL A 95 16.21 10.41 9.43
N GLU A 96 17.38 10.72 9.97
CA GLU A 96 17.52 11.57 11.15
C GLU A 96 16.97 12.99 10.92
N ARG A 97 17.32 13.60 9.77
CA ARG A 97 16.76 14.91 9.39
C ARG A 97 15.25 14.85 9.21
N PHE A 98 14.73 13.80 8.60
CA PHE A 98 13.30 13.60 8.43
C PHE A 98 12.59 13.40 9.78
N ALA A 99 13.18 12.64 10.71
CA ALA A 99 12.66 12.47 12.06
C ALA A 99 12.66 13.78 12.86
N ALA A 100 13.68 14.62 12.72
CA ALA A 100 13.72 15.95 13.34
C ALA A 100 12.63 16.87 12.78
N ALA A 101 12.45 16.89 11.46
CA ALA A 101 11.36 17.64 10.82
C ALA A 101 9.98 17.14 11.26
N ALA A 102 9.81 15.81 11.35
CA ALA A 102 8.58 15.17 11.83
C ALA A 102 8.25 15.51 13.29
N GLN A 103 9.26 15.67 14.14
CA GLN A 103 9.09 16.09 15.54
C GLN A 103 8.65 17.56 15.64
N ALA A 104 9.15 18.42 14.75
CA ALA A 104 8.75 19.83 14.69
C ALA A 104 7.36 20.04 14.04
N ALA A 105 6.82 19.04 13.34
CA ALA A 105 5.55 19.14 12.64
C ALA A 105 4.32 19.04 13.58
N PRO A 106 3.19 19.70 13.25
CA PRO A 106 1.95 19.69 14.03
C PRO A 106 1.43 18.26 14.33
N PRO A 107 0.86 17.95 15.51
CA PRO A 107 0.46 16.60 15.93
C PRO A 107 -0.33 15.76 14.90
N ASP A 108 -1.15 16.42 14.10
CA ASP A 108 -2.00 15.87 13.03
C ASP A 108 -1.31 15.73 11.66
N ALA A 109 -0.01 16.03 11.57
CA ALA A 109 0.76 15.94 10.34
C ALA A 109 0.74 14.53 9.71
N THR A 110 0.82 14.50 8.38
CA THR A 110 1.01 13.29 7.58
C THR A 110 2.46 13.18 7.15
N LEU A 111 3.13 12.12 7.58
CA LEU A 111 4.50 11.78 7.23
C LEU A 111 4.49 10.64 6.22
N LEU A 112 5.27 10.74 5.15
CA LEU A 112 5.41 9.67 4.18
C LEU A 112 6.88 9.36 3.90
N PHE A 113 7.31 8.16 4.25
CA PHE A 113 8.59 7.60 3.85
C PHE A 113 8.38 6.68 2.65
N TYR A 114 9.14 6.87 1.58
CA TYR A 114 9.17 5.98 0.42
C TYR A 114 10.60 5.51 0.19
N PHE A 115 10.78 4.19 0.07
CA PHE A 115 12.05 3.58 -0.31
C PHE A 115 11.86 2.71 -1.55
N SER A 116 12.77 2.83 -2.51
CA SER A 116 12.86 1.90 -3.63
C SER A 116 14.31 1.48 -3.86
N GLY A 117 14.55 0.17 -4.01
CA GLY A 117 15.89 -0.42 -4.08
C GLY A 117 15.91 -1.90 -3.71
N HIS A 118 17.04 -2.41 -3.22
CA HIS A 118 17.12 -3.76 -2.65
C HIS A 118 16.62 -3.81 -1.21
N GLY A 119 15.90 -4.89 -0.87
CA GLY A 119 15.38 -5.12 0.46
C GLY A 119 15.36 -6.60 0.80
N LEU A 120 15.69 -6.94 2.03
CA LEU A 120 15.84 -8.33 2.49
C LEU A 120 15.56 -8.45 3.99
N GLN A 121 15.51 -9.68 4.47
CA GLN A 121 15.37 -9.97 5.90
C GLN A 121 16.67 -10.58 6.44
N VAL A 122 17.10 -10.12 7.62
CA VAL A 122 18.11 -10.78 8.47
C VAL A 122 17.55 -10.87 9.87
N ASP A 123 17.55 -12.06 10.48
CA ASP A 123 17.10 -12.29 11.86
C ASP A 123 15.70 -11.71 12.18
N ALA A 124 14.75 -11.94 11.27
CA ALA A 124 13.37 -11.42 11.34
C ALA A 124 13.23 -9.89 11.23
N ASP A 125 14.31 -9.15 11.01
CA ASP A 125 14.31 -7.70 10.77
C ASP A 125 14.35 -7.36 9.27
N ASN A 126 13.56 -6.37 8.89
CA ASN A 126 13.41 -5.91 7.51
C ASN A 126 14.45 -4.84 7.20
N LEU A 127 15.35 -5.13 6.26
CA LEU A 127 16.47 -4.26 5.90
C LEU A 127 16.27 -3.61 4.53
N LEU A 128 16.52 -2.30 4.46
CA LEU A 128 16.57 -1.50 3.23
C LEU A 128 18.04 -1.24 2.87
N VAL A 129 18.52 -1.89 1.81
CA VAL A 129 19.96 -1.96 1.51
C VAL A 129 20.46 -0.63 0.97
N GLY A 130 21.49 -0.08 1.62
CA GLY A 130 22.15 1.15 1.21
C GLY A 130 22.84 1.02 -0.15
N ALA A 131 22.96 2.12 -0.89
CA ALA A 131 23.69 2.13 -2.15
C ALA A 131 25.15 1.70 -1.95
N GLY A 132 25.71 1.04 -2.96
CA GLY A 132 27.07 0.47 -2.92
C GLY A 132 27.23 -0.79 -2.03
N VAL A 133 26.21 -1.19 -1.28
CA VAL A 133 26.25 -2.42 -0.47
C VAL A 133 25.80 -3.61 -1.30
N ARG A 134 26.59 -4.69 -1.30
CA ARG A 134 26.22 -5.93 -1.97
C ARG A 134 24.99 -6.58 -1.28
N PRO A 135 23.86 -6.80 -1.98
CA PRO A 135 22.69 -7.46 -1.38
C PRO A 135 22.93 -8.92 -0.98
N ASP A 136 23.96 -9.56 -1.54
CA ASP A 136 24.37 -10.94 -1.24
C ASP A 136 25.52 -11.04 -0.22
N ALA A 137 25.81 -9.95 0.50
CA ALA A 137 26.85 -9.91 1.54
C ALA A 137 26.45 -10.75 2.78
N ALA A 138 27.42 -11.01 3.65
CA ALA A 138 27.17 -11.67 4.93
C ALA A 138 26.24 -10.81 5.82
N ALA A 139 25.46 -11.47 6.70
CA ALA A 139 24.48 -10.86 7.58
C ALA A 139 25.01 -9.63 8.34
N ASP A 140 26.19 -9.73 8.96
CA ASP A 140 26.83 -8.62 9.68
C ASP A 140 27.10 -7.39 8.80
N ALA A 141 27.49 -7.60 7.55
CA ALA A 141 27.74 -6.53 6.60
C ALA A 141 26.43 -5.89 6.14
N LEU A 142 25.38 -6.70 5.92
CA LEU A 142 24.04 -6.22 5.59
C LEU A 142 23.43 -5.40 6.72
N LEU A 143 23.55 -5.86 7.98
CA LEU A 143 23.07 -5.16 9.16
C LEU A 143 23.74 -3.77 9.32
N ARG A 144 25.05 -3.68 9.04
CA ARG A 144 25.78 -2.39 9.05
C ARG A 144 25.52 -1.54 7.81
N GLY A 145 25.27 -2.17 6.66
CA GLY A 145 25.10 -1.53 5.36
C GLY A 145 23.66 -1.15 5.00
N SER A 146 22.70 -1.36 5.91
CA SER A 146 21.29 -1.16 5.61
C SER A 146 20.60 -0.31 6.68
N LEU A 147 19.44 0.24 6.33
CA LEU A 147 18.47 0.76 7.31
C LEU A 147 17.59 -0.39 7.79
N SER A 148 17.43 -0.53 9.09
CA SER A 148 16.40 -1.38 9.70
C SER A 148 15.06 -0.66 9.71
N LEU A 149 14.02 -1.31 9.18
CA LEU A 149 12.66 -0.78 9.23
C LEU A 149 12.21 -0.56 10.68
N ASN A 150 12.48 -1.51 11.57
CA ASN A 150 12.04 -1.41 12.96
C ASN A 150 12.84 -0.36 13.74
N ARG A 151 14.18 -0.46 13.71
CA ARG A 151 15.05 0.37 14.56
C ARG A 151 15.26 1.76 13.98
N ASP A 152 15.53 1.86 12.69
CA ASP A 152 15.97 3.14 12.09
C ASP A 152 14.76 3.97 11.62
N LEU A 153 13.61 3.35 11.30
CA LEU A 153 12.40 4.06 10.89
C LEU A 153 11.30 4.05 11.97
N LEU A 154 10.71 2.89 12.30
CA LEU A 154 9.54 2.82 13.18
C LEU A 154 9.83 3.29 14.61
N ALA A 155 11.01 2.98 15.16
CA ALA A 155 11.40 3.42 16.49
C ALA A 155 11.86 4.89 16.53
N ARG A 156 12.30 5.45 15.39
CA ARG A 156 12.86 6.80 15.31
C ARG A 156 11.83 7.88 14.98
N LEU A 157 10.81 7.52 14.19
CA LEU A 157 9.73 8.44 13.82
C LEU A 157 8.73 8.61 14.99
N PRO A 158 8.23 9.83 15.24
CA PRO A 158 7.28 10.07 16.30
C PRO A 158 5.95 9.36 16.02
N ARG A 159 5.35 8.76 17.06
CA ARG A 159 4.00 8.19 16.96
C ARG A 159 2.99 9.31 16.77
N ARG A 160 2.07 9.15 15.82
CA ARG A 160 1.08 10.18 15.46
C ARG A 160 -0.36 9.65 15.59
N PRO A 161 -0.93 9.55 16.80
CA PRO A 161 -2.31 9.10 16.96
C PRO A 161 -3.35 10.07 16.37
N GLN A 162 -2.99 11.35 16.22
CA GLN A 162 -3.84 12.39 15.61
C GLN A 162 -3.50 12.63 14.12
N GLY A 163 -2.41 12.03 13.63
CA GLY A 163 -1.92 12.18 12.27
C GLY A 163 -1.74 10.82 11.61
N LEU A 164 -0.81 10.73 10.66
CA LEU A 164 -0.52 9.48 9.97
C LEU A 164 0.96 9.40 9.59
N THR A 165 1.59 8.28 9.89
CA THR A 165 2.91 7.92 9.32
C THR A 165 2.73 6.81 8.31
N VAL A 166 3.11 7.06 7.07
CA VAL A 166 3.05 6.09 5.97
C VAL A 166 4.47 5.67 5.63
N LEU A 167 4.75 4.37 5.60
CA LEU A 167 6.00 3.82 5.07
C LEU A 167 5.70 2.97 3.85
N VAL A 168 6.28 3.32 2.71
CA VAL A 168 6.12 2.64 1.43
C VAL A 168 7.44 2.01 1.04
N ILE A 169 7.48 0.69 0.98
CA ILE A 169 8.69 -0.08 0.71
C ILE A 169 8.53 -0.80 -0.64
N ASP A 170 9.07 -0.20 -1.70
CA ASP A 170 9.09 -0.74 -3.05
C ASP A 170 10.45 -1.37 -3.39
N ALA A 171 10.72 -2.52 -2.76
CA ALA A 171 12.01 -3.19 -2.87
C ALA A 171 11.91 -4.66 -3.33
N CYS A 172 12.92 -5.09 -4.08
CA CYS A 172 13.03 -6.43 -4.62
C CYS A 172 13.32 -7.47 -3.53
N ARG A 173 12.41 -8.45 -3.37
CA ARG A 173 12.64 -9.67 -2.57
C ARG A 173 13.34 -10.74 -3.42
N THR A 174 14.61 -10.56 -3.75
CA THR A 174 15.35 -11.62 -4.44
C THR A 174 15.94 -12.62 -3.45
N ASP A 175 15.58 -13.89 -3.62
CA ASP A 175 16.29 -15.02 -3.02
C ASP A 175 17.67 -15.13 -3.69
N LEU A 176 18.60 -14.27 -3.30
CA LEU A 176 19.97 -14.32 -3.76
C LEU A 176 20.70 -15.44 -3.01
N LYS A 177 20.41 -16.67 -3.46
CA LYS A 177 20.96 -18.00 -3.10
C LYS A 177 20.04 -18.85 -2.19
N PRO A 178 19.65 -20.07 -2.63
CA PRO A 178 19.07 -21.10 -1.76
C PRO A 178 20.04 -21.62 -0.68
N SER A 179 21.32 -21.20 -0.70
CA SER A 179 22.37 -21.74 0.16
C SER A 179 22.52 -21.04 1.51
N VAL A 180 21.85 -19.90 1.74
CA VAL A 180 21.77 -19.28 3.06
C VAL A 180 20.39 -19.57 3.64
N ARG A 181 20.30 -20.58 4.52
CA ARG A 181 19.08 -20.79 5.31
C ARG A 181 18.82 -19.52 6.14
N GLY A 182 17.67 -18.87 5.95
CA GLY A 182 17.21 -17.76 6.79
C GLY A 182 17.22 -16.36 6.15
N VAL A 183 17.58 -16.22 4.87
CA VAL A 183 17.42 -14.95 4.11
C VAL A 183 16.20 -15.09 3.20
N ASP A 184 15.01 -14.98 3.78
CA ASP A 184 13.77 -14.82 3.03
C ASP A 184 13.53 -13.32 2.79
N GLY A 185 12.69 -12.91 1.82
CA GLY A 185 12.34 -11.48 1.69
C GLY A 185 11.63 -10.92 2.95
N PHE A 186 11.16 -9.66 2.94
CA PHE A 186 10.57 -9.02 4.13
C PHE A 186 9.59 -9.87 4.96
N ASN A 187 9.81 -9.86 6.27
CA ASN A 187 8.92 -10.39 7.28
C ASN A 187 7.63 -9.56 7.34
N GLN A 188 6.51 -10.19 7.70
CA GLN A 188 5.32 -9.42 8.09
C GLN A 188 5.63 -8.58 9.34
N VAL A 189 5.09 -7.37 9.37
CA VAL A 189 5.24 -6.42 10.48
C VAL A 189 3.87 -5.96 10.95
N GLU A 190 3.80 -5.58 12.22
CA GLU A 190 2.65 -4.87 12.77
C GLU A 190 2.91 -3.36 12.75
N ALA A 191 1.97 -2.59 12.22
CA ALA A 191 2.08 -1.14 12.20
C ALA A 191 1.82 -0.56 13.61
N PRO A 192 2.70 0.32 14.13
CA PRO A 192 2.41 1.06 15.36
C PRO A 192 1.14 1.92 15.23
N PRO A 193 0.49 2.32 16.35
CA PRO A 193 -0.67 3.21 16.29
C PRO A 193 -0.38 4.51 15.54
N GLY A 194 -1.26 4.88 14.61
CA GLY A 194 -1.09 6.02 13.71
C GLY A 194 -0.17 5.75 12.52
N CYS A 195 0.14 4.48 12.23
CA CYS A 195 1.04 4.08 11.16
C CYS A 195 0.34 3.21 10.11
N LEU A 196 0.77 3.35 8.87
CA LEU A 196 0.44 2.47 7.75
C LEU A 196 1.73 2.08 7.04
N ILE A 197 1.95 0.79 6.83
CA ILE A 197 3.14 0.28 6.14
C ILE A 197 2.67 -0.50 4.92
N ALA A 198 3.14 -0.13 3.74
CA ALA A 198 2.80 -0.77 2.48
C ALA A 198 4.07 -1.31 1.80
N PHE A 199 4.05 -2.58 1.44
CA PHE A 199 5.13 -3.26 0.72
C PHE A 199 4.69 -3.60 -0.69
N SER A 200 5.57 -3.41 -1.68
CA SER A 200 5.25 -3.70 -3.07
C SER A 200 5.03 -5.18 -3.39
N THR A 201 5.53 -6.07 -2.53
CA THR A 201 5.44 -7.52 -2.71
C THR A 201 5.11 -8.25 -1.41
N GLY A 202 4.23 -9.26 -1.52
CA GLY A 202 3.96 -10.22 -0.46
C GLY A 202 5.10 -11.21 -0.28
N ALA A 203 4.94 -12.14 0.66
CA ALA A 203 6.05 -12.97 1.07
C ALA A 203 6.54 -14.01 0.06
N GLY A 204 7.88 -14.16 -0.04
CA GLY A 204 8.55 -15.17 -0.89
C GLY A 204 8.45 -14.97 -2.41
N LYS A 205 8.13 -13.76 -2.93
CA LYS A 205 8.09 -13.49 -4.37
C LYS A 205 8.87 -12.23 -4.76
N PRO A 206 9.71 -12.27 -5.82
CA PRO A 206 10.54 -11.14 -6.21
C PRO A 206 9.71 -9.98 -6.75
N ALA A 207 10.18 -8.75 -6.49
CA ALA A 207 9.65 -7.59 -7.19
C ALA A 207 10.26 -7.54 -8.61
N ILE A 208 9.43 -7.47 -9.64
CA ILE A 208 9.84 -7.31 -11.02
C ILE A 208 10.15 -5.83 -11.23
N ALA A 209 11.44 -5.51 -11.26
CA ALA A 209 11.92 -4.23 -11.75
C ALA A 209 12.10 -4.30 -13.28
N PRO A 210 11.59 -3.32 -14.04
CA PRO A 210 11.93 -3.21 -15.46
C PRO A 210 13.44 -3.03 -15.64
N LYS A 211 13.97 -3.59 -16.73
CA LYS A 211 15.36 -3.36 -17.16
C LYS A 211 15.54 -1.99 -17.80
N ALA A 212 14.47 -1.43 -18.35
CA ALA A 212 14.49 -0.09 -18.94
C ALA A 212 14.48 0.97 -17.83
N GLU A 213 15.41 1.92 -17.94
CA GLU A 213 15.55 3.03 -16.99
C GLU A 213 14.36 3.99 -17.03
N THR A 214 13.65 4.07 -18.16
CA THR A 214 12.47 4.95 -18.34
C THR A 214 11.20 4.41 -17.71
N ASP A 215 11.16 3.12 -17.39
CA ASP A 215 9.98 2.46 -16.88
C ASP A 215 9.95 2.51 -15.36
N THR A 216 8.75 2.56 -14.79
CA THR A 216 8.54 2.41 -13.34
C THR A 216 8.30 0.95 -12.98
N THR A 217 8.57 0.56 -11.73
CA THR A 217 8.04 -0.71 -11.20
C THR A 217 6.51 -0.74 -11.29
N PHE A 218 5.90 -1.93 -11.31
CA PHE A 218 4.43 -2.07 -11.31
C PHE A 218 3.79 -1.36 -10.11
N TYR A 219 4.41 -1.49 -8.94
CA TYR A 219 3.93 -0.84 -7.73
C TYR A 219 4.03 0.68 -7.80
N THR A 220 5.18 1.22 -8.22
CA THR A 220 5.34 2.68 -8.36
C THR A 220 4.40 3.25 -9.40
N GLY A 221 4.24 2.58 -10.55
CA GLY A 221 3.30 2.99 -11.58
C GLY A 221 1.85 3.01 -11.09
N ALA A 222 1.43 2.02 -10.31
CA ALA A 222 0.10 1.99 -9.69
C ALA A 222 -0.06 3.09 -8.62
N LEU A 223 0.94 3.27 -7.75
CA LEU A 223 0.94 4.30 -6.71
C LEU A 223 0.81 5.71 -7.30
N VAL A 224 1.64 6.03 -8.30
CA VAL A 224 1.61 7.34 -8.97
C VAL A 224 0.26 7.57 -9.65
N GLN A 225 -0.29 6.54 -10.33
CA GLN A 225 -1.62 6.65 -10.93
C GLN A 225 -2.68 6.94 -9.88
N GLN A 226 -2.74 6.18 -8.78
CA GLN A 226 -3.74 6.43 -7.72
C GLN A 226 -3.54 7.81 -7.07
N LEU A 227 -2.30 8.24 -6.81
CA LEU A 227 -2.02 9.59 -6.34
C LEU A 227 -2.46 10.67 -7.34
N GLN A 228 -2.55 10.39 -8.64
CA GLN A 228 -3.02 11.35 -9.64
C GLN A 228 -4.53 11.33 -9.83
N THR A 229 -5.17 10.16 -9.79
CA THR A 229 -6.55 9.98 -10.23
C THR A 229 -7.55 9.79 -9.10
N ALA A 230 -7.10 9.37 -7.91
CA ALA A 230 -8.00 9.16 -6.79
C ALA A 230 -8.63 10.47 -6.33
N SER A 231 -9.88 10.36 -5.87
CA SER A 231 -10.60 11.45 -5.22
C SER A 231 -9.81 12.03 -4.06
N ASP A 232 -9.91 13.35 -3.90
CA ASP A 232 -9.31 14.09 -2.79
C ASP A 232 -9.86 13.67 -1.43
N GLU A 233 -11.09 13.14 -1.39
CA GLU A 233 -11.76 12.63 -0.19
C GLU A 233 -11.34 11.19 0.17
N LEU A 234 -10.63 10.49 -0.72
CA LEU A 234 -10.18 9.13 -0.45
C LEU A 234 -9.16 9.13 0.69
N SER A 235 -9.27 8.18 1.61
CA SER A 235 -8.29 8.03 2.69
C SER A 235 -6.98 7.41 2.19
N PHE A 236 -5.85 7.69 2.84
CA PHE A 236 -4.59 7.00 2.52
C PHE A 236 -4.69 5.47 2.63
N PRO A 237 -5.28 4.88 3.69
CA PRO A 237 -5.50 3.43 3.74
C PRO A 237 -6.25 2.88 2.53
N ASP A 238 -7.32 3.55 2.10
CA ASP A 238 -8.07 3.11 0.91
C ASP A 238 -7.31 3.33 -0.39
N LEU A 239 -6.53 4.41 -0.50
CA LEU A 239 -5.63 4.62 -1.62
C LEU A 239 -4.63 3.47 -1.75
N PHE A 240 -3.98 3.04 -0.66
CA PHE A 240 -3.04 1.92 -0.72
C PHE A 240 -3.73 0.59 -1.00
N ARG A 241 -4.98 0.39 -0.54
CA ARG A 241 -5.79 -0.77 -0.95
C ARG A 241 -6.12 -0.72 -2.45
N LEU A 242 -6.43 0.44 -3.03
CA LEU A 242 -6.57 0.58 -4.49
C LEU A 242 -5.26 0.31 -5.23
N VAL A 243 -4.12 0.77 -4.72
CA VAL A 243 -2.79 0.46 -5.27
C VAL A 243 -2.55 -1.05 -5.28
N LYS A 244 -2.85 -1.75 -4.17
CA LYS A 244 -2.77 -3.22 -4.09
C LYS A 244 -3.59 -3.88 -5.20
N LEU A 245 -4.85 -3.46 -5.38
CA LEU A 245 -5.75 -4.03 -6.39
C LEU A 245 -5.29 -3.75 -7.82
N ASP A 246 -4.81 -2.55 -8.07
CA ASP A 246 -4.32 -2.13 -9.38
C ASP A 246 -3.07 -2.90 -9.79
N VAL A 247 -2.10 -3.08 -8.89
CA VAL A 247 -0.92 -3.93 -9.12
C VAL A 247 -1.34 -5.36 -9.47
N GLN A 248 -2.23 -5.96 -8.67
CA GLN A 248 -2.71 -7.33 -8.91
C GLN A 248 -3.39 -7.46 -10.27
N ARG A 249 -4.33 -6.55 -10.59
CA ARG A 249 -5.07 -6.56 -11.86
C ARG A 249 -4.14 -6.40 -13.06
N ARG A 250 -3.21 -5.43 -13.02
CA ARG A 250 -2.24 -5.21 -14.10
C ARG A 250 -1.36 -6.42 -14.33
N MET A 251 -0.83 -7.02 -13.27
CA MET A 251 0.09 -8.14 -13.40
C MET A 251 -0.61 -9.44 -13.79
N LEU A 252 -1.78 -9.75 -13.22
CA LEU A 252 -2.56 -10.94 -13.57
C LEU A 252 -3.18 -10.85 -14.96
N GLY A 253 -3.55 -9.64 -15.40
CA GLY A 253 -4.05 -9.36 -16.75
C GLY A 253 -2.95 -9.11 -17.79
N HIS A 254 -1.67 -9.13 -17.40
CA HIS A 254 -0.58 -8.74 -18.29
C HIS A 254 -0.45 -9.71 -19.48
N PRO A 255 -0.20 -9.25 -20.72
CA PRO A 255 -0.09 -10.13 -21.89
C PRO A 255 1.03 -11.17 -21.77
N VAL A 256 2.15 -10.80 -21.14
CA VAL A 256 3.30 -11.68 -20.92
C VAL A 256 3.05 -12.66 -19.77
N SER A 257 3.08 -13.96 -20.07
CA SER A 257 2.82 -15.04 -19.11
C SER A 257 3.80 -15.08 -17.92
N ALA A 258 5.06 -14.72 -18.15
CA ALA A 258 6.06 -14.63 -17.09
C ALA A 258 5.67 -13.57 -16.04
N VAL A 259 5.16 -12.41 -16.46
CA VAL A 259 4.67 -11.36 -15.54
C VAL A 259 3.48 -11.87 -14.73
N ARG A 260 2.54 -12.59 -15.35
CA ARG A 260 1.42 -13.22 -14.63
C ARG A 260 1.87 -14.25 -13.59
N ARG A 261 2.86 -15.08 -13.94
CA ARG A 261 3.42 -16.10 -13.04
C ARG A 261 4.07 -15.49 -11.80
N PHE A 262 4.76 -14.38 -11.98
CA PHE A 262 5.42 -13.62 -10.91
C PHE A 262 4.59 -12.41 -10.46
N ALA A 263 3.26 -12.49 -10.60
CA ALA A 263 2.36 -11.43 -10.17
C ALA A 263 2.56 -11.13 -8.67
N GLN A 264 2.60 -9.84 -8.37
CA GLN A 264 2.82 -9.33 -7.03
C GLN A 264 1.50 -9.13 -6.32
N PHE A 265 1.53 -9.43 -5.02
CA PHE A 265 0.41 -9.22 -4.11
C PHE A 265 0.90 -8.29 -3.01
N PRO A 266 0.76 -6.96 -3.17
CA PRO A 266 1.21 -6.00 -2.18
C PRO A 266 0.62 -6.29 -0.80
N PHE A 267 1.42 -6.05 0.23
CA PHE A 267 1.06 -6.27 1.63
C PHE A 267 0.90 -4.92 2.33
N ILE A 268 -0.11 -4.80 3.19
CA ILE A 268 -0.39 -3.60 3.98
C ILE A 268 -0.51 -4.01 5.45
N ALA A 269 0.19 -3.30 6.32
CA ALA A 269 -0.03 -3.29 7.74
C ALA A 269 -0.70 -1.96 8.13
N ASP A 270 -1.93 -2.01 8.63
CA ASP A 270 -2.73 -0.80 8.94
C ASP A 270 -3.08 -0.71 10.43
N ASN A 271 -2.64 0.38 11.04
CA ASN A 271 -3.04 0.80 12.38
C ASN A 271 -3.27 2.31 12.44
N SER A 272 -3.77 2.87 11.33
CA SER A 272 -4.22 4.26 11.26
C SER A 272 -5.35 4.51 12.26
N SER A 273 -5.31 5.67 12.92
CA SER A 273 -6.31 6.03 13.94
C SER A 273 -7.54 6.72 13.33
N ALA A 274 -7.39 7.30 12.13
CA ALA A 274 -8.44 7.98 11.40
C ALA A 274 -8.23 7.87 9.88
N PRO A 275 -9.31 7.95 9.07
CA PRO A 275 -9.23 7.94 7.61
C PRO A 275 -8.74 9.30 7.09
N ILE A 276 -7.44 9.55 7.18
CA ILE A 276 -6.84 10.82 6.71
C ILE A 276 -6.93 10.92 5.18
N PRO A 277 -7.57 11.98 4.63
CA PRO A 277 -7.70 12.15 3.18
C PRO A 277 -6.36 12.36 2.47
N VAL A 278 -6.30 11.93 1.22
CA VAL A 278 -5.11 12.06 0.36
C VAL A 278 -4.84 13.52 0.01
N ALA A 279 -5.89 14.35 -0.16
CA ALA A 279 -5.73 15.79 -0.29
C ALA A 279 -5.55 16.49 1.07
N SER A 280 -4.79 17.59 1.09
CA SER A 280 -4.68 18.44 2.28
C SER A 280 -6.01 19.11 2.63
N ALA A 281 -6.20 19.43 3.91
CA ALA A 281 -7.35 20.21 4.37
C ALA A 281 -7.46 21.55 3.62
N ARG A 282 -6.32 22.18 3.32
CA ARG A 282 -6.25 23.40 2.51
C ARG A 282 -6.75 23.19 1.08
N GLN A 283 -6.36 22.09 0.43
CA GLN A 283 -6.83 21.76 -0.92
C GLN A 283 -8.34 21.53 -0.92
N LEU A 284 -8.85 20.74 0.03
CA LEU A 284 -10.29 20.50 0.16
C LEU A 284 -11.07 21.80 0.40
N ALA A 285 -10.55 22.71 1.23
CA ALA A 285 -11.15 24.01 1.46
C ALA A 285 -11.15 24.89 0.21
N ALA A 286 -10.05 24.91 -0.55
CA ALA A 286 -9.93 25.68 -1.79
C ALA A 286 -10.90 25.19 -2.88
N VAL A 287 -11.07 23.87 -3.02
CA VAL A 287 -12.05 23.28 -3.96
C VAL A 287 -13.47 23.70 -3.58
N ARG A 288 -13.83 23.63 -2.29
CA ARG A 288 -15.15 24.06 -1.80
C ARG A 288 -15.40 25.55 -2.05
N ALA A 289 -14.39 26.40 -1.86
CA ALA A 289 -14.50 27.84 -2.05
C ALA A 289 -14.68 28.26 -3.53
N ARG A 290 -14.25 27.42 -4.48
CA ARG A 290 -14.36 27.69 -5.94
C ARG A 290 -15.72 27.32 -6.52
N ALA A 291 -16.55 26.55 -5.82
CA ALA A 291 -17.88 26.15 -6.31
C ALA A 291 -18.89 27.30 -6.18
N SER A 292 -19.75 27.50 -7.19
CA SER A 292 -20.79 28.53 -7.15
C SER A 292 -21.93 28.17 -6.17
N ALA A 293 -22.64 29.15 -5.62
CA ALA A 293 -23.72 28.91 -4.65
C ALA A 293 -24.87 28.05 -5.22
N GLU A 294 -25.19 28.21 -6.51
CA GLU A 294 -26.23 27.40 -7.18
C GLU A 294 -25.78 25.95 -7.41
N GLU A 295 -24.50 25.76 -7.73
CA GLU A 295 -23.88 24.44 -7.90
C GLU A 295 -23.74 23.73 -6.56
N GLN A 296 -23.44 24.47 -5.48
CA GLN A 296 -23.48 23.97 -4.10
C GLN A 296 -24.90 23.55 -3.69
N ALA A 297 -25.94 24.31 -4.04
CA ALA A 297 -27.32 23.98 -3.69
C ALA A 297 -27.85 22.75 -4.46
N ARG A 298 -27.55 22.62 -5.76
CA ARG A 298 -27.90 21.43 -6.55
C ARG A 298 -27.11 20.20 -6.11
N ALA A 299 -25.83 20.37 -5.81
CA ALA A 299 -25.01 19.30 -5.25
C ALA A 299 -25.53 18.84 -3.89
N ALA A 300 -26.03 19.73 -3.03
CA ALA A 300 -26.51 19.37 -1.69
C ALA A 300 -27.66 18.35 -1.70
N LEU A 301 -28.63 18.46 -2.61
CA LEU A 301 -29.75 17.51 -2.68
C LEU A 301 -29.31 16.13 -3.17
N ALA A 302 -28.50 16.07 -4.23
CA ALA A 302 -27.92 14.82 -4.72
C ALA A 302 -26.99 14.19 -3.67
N ARG A 303 -26.25 15.02 -2.93
CA ARG A 303 -25.34 14.62 -1.86
C ARG A 303 -26.09 14.04 -0.66
N ALA A 304 -27.29 14.50 -0.33
CA ALA A 304 -28.05 13.96 0.79
C ALA A 304 -28.44 12.47 0.60
N ALA A 305 -28.87 12.09 -0.61
CA ALA A 305 -29.18 10.70 -0.94
C ALA A 305 -27.91 9.84 -0.99
N GLU A 306 -26.83 10.36 -1.59
CA GLU A 306 -25.52 9.72 -1.59
C GLU A 306 -24.97 9.54 -0.16
N ASP A 307 -25.12 10.55 0.71
CA ASP A 307 -24.72 10.53 2.11
C ASP A 307 -25.48 9.47 2.89
N ALA A 308 -26.79 9.34 2.67
CA ALA A 308 -27.59 8.30 3.30
C ALA A 308 -27.09 6.89 2.91
N ASP A 309 -26.89 6.63 1.61
CA ASP A 309 -26.38 5.34 1.12
C ASP A 309 -24.96 5.06 1.64
N PHE A 310 -24.09 6.07 1.65
CA PHE A 310 -22.72 5.92 2.14
C PHE A 310 -22.67 5.72 3.66
N ASN A 311 -23.51 6.42 4.43
CA ASN A 311 -23.58 6.25 5.88
C ASN A 311 -24.12 4.86 6.24
N ALA A 312 -25.11 4.36 5.51
CA ALA A 312 -25.58 2.98 5.65
C ALA A 312 -24.44 1.98 5.38
N LEU A 313 -23.67 2.20 4.30
CA LEU A 313 -22.48 1.41 3.99
C LEU A 313 -21.44 1.47 5.14
N GLN A 314 -21.19 2.65 5.70
CA GLN A 314 -20.23 2.82 6.79
C GLN A 314 -20.67 2.10 8.07
N ALA A 315 -21.96 2.13 8.39
CA ALA A 315 -22.53 1.50 9.58
C ALA A 315 -22.58 -0.04 9.50
N THR A 316 -22.50 -0.62 8.30
CA THR A 316 -22.62 -2.07 8.12
C THR A 316 -21.37 -2.82 8.58
N LEU A 317 -21.59 -3.83 9.42
CA LEU A 317 -20.55 -4.66 10.05
C LEU A 317 -20.51 -6.10 9.56
N TRP A 318 -21.57 -6.59 8.93
CA TRP A 318 -21.61 -7.97 8.45
C TRP A 318 -21.11 -8.06 7.00
N PRO A 319 -20.01 -8.79 6.70
CA PRO A 319 -19.35 -8.69 5.38
C PRO A 319 -20.23 -9.01 4.16
N PRO A 320 -21.07 -10.07 4.15
CA PRO A 320 -21.98 -10.31 3.02
C PRO A 320 -22.96 -9.15 2.75
N GLU A 321 -23.45 -8.50 3.80
CA GLU A 321 -24.35 -7.35 3.68
C GLU A 321 -23.59 -6.09 3.26
N LEU A 322 -22.40 -5.89 3.82
CA LEU A 322 -21.49 -4.81 3.45
C LEU A 322 -21.13 -4.87 1.95
N LEU A 323 -20.82 -6.07 1.43
CA LEU A 323 -20.58 -6.30 0.01
C LEU A 323 -21.77 -5.86 -0.85
N ARG A 324 -22.97 -6.30 -0.48
CA ARG A 324 -24.21 -5.97 -1.20
C ARG A 324 -24.44 -4.46 -1.25
N GLN A 325 -24.26 -3.77 -0.11
CA GLN A 325 -24.41 -2.32 -0.02
C GLN A 325 -23.32 -1.59 -0.80
N ALA A 326 -22.07 -2.05 -0.76
CA ALA A 326 -20.96 -1.44 -1.47
C ALA A 326 -21.15 -1.53 -2.99
N GLU A 327 -21.60 -2.70 -3.48
CA GLU A 327 -21.93 -2.88 -4.90
C GLU A 327 -23.16 -2.06 -5.31
N ALA A 328 -24.17 -1.92 -4.45
CA ALA A 328 -25.32 -1.05 -4.70
C ALA A 328 -24.89 0.42 -4.77
N PHE A 329 -24.06 0.88 -3.83
CA PHE A 329 -23.54 2.25 -3.81
C PHE A 329 -22.80 2.55 -5.13
N ARG A 330 -21.93 1.66 -5.60
CA ARG A 330 -21.18 1.86 -6.85
C ARG A 330 -22.07 1.87 -8.09
N ARG A 331 -23.18 1.11 -8.09
CA ARG A 331 -24.16 1.13 -9.19
C ARG A 331 -24.98 2.40 -9.18
N ASN A 332 -25.40 2.87 -8.01
CA ASN A 332 -26.24 4.06 -7.86
C ASN A 332 -25.42 5.36 -8.06
N TRP A 333 -24.15 5.35 -7.65
CA TRP A 333 -23.28 6.53 -7.59
C TRP A 333 -21.91 6.30 -8.27
N PRO A 334 -21.85 5.92 -9.56
CA PRO A 334 -20.60 5.55 -10.22
C PRO A 334 -19.60 6.71 -10.35
N ALA A 335 -20.08 7.95 -10.42
CA ALA A 335 -19.25 9.16 -10.52
C ALA A 335 -18.94 9.81 -9.15
N SER A 336 -19.31 9.16 -8.05
CA SER A 336 -19.10 9.70 -6.70
C SER A 336 -17.61 9.79 -6.35
N ALA A 337 -17.24 10.86 -5.65
CA ALA A 337 -15.94 11.01 -4.99
C ALA A 337 -15.62 9.86 -4.00
N ARG A 338 -16.64 9.15 -3.52
CA ARG A 338 -16.55 8.02 -2.58
C ARG A 338 -16.62 6.66 -3.26
N ALA A 339 -16.77 6.61 -4.59
CA ALA A 339 -16.84 5.36 -5.34
C ALA A 339 -15.58 4.50 -5.13
N GLY A 340 -14.40 5.12 -4.99
CA GLY A 340 -13.15 4.44 -4.66
C GLY A 340 -13.19 3.76 -3.28
N ALA A 341 -13.69 4.46 -2.25
CA ALA A 341 -13.85 3.88 -0.92
C ALA A 341 -14.88 2.73 -0.92
N ALA A 342 -15.96 2.87 -1.68
CA ALA A 342 -16.94 1.80 -1.86
C ALA A 342 -16.36 0.59 -2.64
N GLU A 343 -15.46 0.81 -3.60
CA GLU A 343 -14.75 -0.28 -4.29
C GLU A 343 -13.85 -1.06 -3.33
N VAL A 344 -13.08 -0.35 -2.52
CA VAL A 344 -12.24 -0.97 -1.49
C VAL A 344 -13.08 -1.77 -0.50
N ALA A 345 -14.19 -1.19 -0.02
CA ALA A 345 -15.11 -1.88 0.88
C ALA A 345 -15.72 -3.12 0.24
N ALA A 346 -16.14 -3.05 -1.04
CA ALA A 346 -16.69 -4.19 -1.75
C ALA A 346 -15.66 -5.32 -1.90
N GLU A 347 -14.43 -5.00 -2.28
CA GLU A 347 -13.39 -6.02 -2.47
C GLU A 347 -13.03 -6.71 -1.16
N GLY A 348 -12.76 -5.94 -0.10
CA GLY A 348 -12.45 -6.49 1.21
C GLY A 348 -13.62 -7.27 1.82
N ALA A 349 -14.84 -6.79 1.66
CA ALA A 349 -16.04 -7.50 2.10
C ALA A 349 -16.29 -8.79 1.31
N ARG A 350 -15.90 -8.86 0.03
CA ARG A 350 -15.98 -10.07 -0.80
C ARG A 350 -15.04 -11.15 -0.30
N GLU A 351 -13.79 -10.79 -0.04
CA GLU A 351 -12.77 -11.67 0.55
C GLU A 351 -13.23 -12.18 1.92
N ALA A 352 -13.62 -11.25 2.81
CA ALA A 352 -14.17 -11.53 4.13
C ALA A 352 -15.37 -12.50 4.09
N ALA A 353 -16.36 -12.21 3.24
CA ALA A 353 -17.54 -13.06 3.07
C ALA A 353 -17.17 -14.45 2.51
N GLY A 354 -16.12 -14.55 1.68
CA GLY A 354 -15.57 -15.82 1.21
C GLY A 354 -15.02 -16.66 2.35
N ILE A 355 -14.19 -16.06 3.20
CA ILE A 355 -13.56 -16.73 4.34
C ILE A 355 -14.60 -17.17 5.38
N LEU A 356 -15.62 -16.34 5.65
CA LEU A 356 -16.70 -16.67 6.59
C LEU A 356 -17.61 -17.83 6.13
N ARG A 357 -17.53 -18.24 4.86
CA ARG A 357 -18.19 -19.46 4.37
C ARG A 357 -17.35 -20.72 4.55
N SER A 358 -16.08 -20.58 4.91
CA SER A 358 -15.20 -21.72 5.17
C SER A 358 -15.58 -22.43 6.48
N ASN A 359 -15.36 -23.73 6.55
CA ASN A 359 -15.59 -24.50 7.78
C ASN A 359 -14.52 -24.25 8.86
N ASP A 360 -13.43 -23.58 8.50
CA ASP A 360 -12.29 -23.33 9.38
C ASP A 360 -12.51 -22.11 10.28
N VAL A 361 -13.37 -21.15 9.89
CA VAL A 361 -13.58 -19.90 10.62
C VAL A 361 -14.96 -19.92 11.30
N ARG A 362 -14.96 -19.97 12.63
CA ARG A 362 -16.19 -20.02 13.46
C ARG A 362 -16.68 -18.65 13.90
N LEU A 363 -16.82 -17.72 12.96
CA LEU A 363 -17.43 -16.41 13.20
C LEU A 363 -18.80 -16.33 12.52
N TYR A 364 -19.75 -15.71 13.22
CA TYR A 364 -21.13 -15.58 12.75
C TYR A 364 -21.54 -14.11 12.77
N ARG A 365 -22.75 -13.80 12.28
CA ARG A 365 -23.28 -12.42 12.27
C ARG A 365 -23.12 -11.72 13.62
N ARG A 366 -23.49 -12.38 14.72
CA ARG A 366 -23.37 -11.86 16.08
C ARG A 366 -21.93 -11.55 16.53
N SER A 367 -20.94 -12.20 15.92
CA SER A 367 -19.53 -11.94 16.23
C SER A 367 -19.11 -10.53 15.82
N PHE A 368 -19.83 -9.92 14.88
CA PHE A 368 -19.59 -8.57 14.37
C PHE A 368 -20.52 -7.53 15.01
N ASP A 369 -21.32 -7.90 16.03
CA ASP A 369 -22.14 -6.93 16.74
C ASP A 369 -21.24 -5.97 17.54
N PRO A 370 -21.57 -4.66 17.58
CA PRO A 370 -20.84 -3.71 18.41
C PRO A 370 -20.88 -4.12 19.88
N ALA A 371 -19.77 -3.88 20.58
CA ALA A 371 -19.63 -4.13 22.01
C ALA A 371 -19.31 -2.79 22.71
N PRO A 372 -20.33 -2.04 23.20
CA PRO A 372 -20.13 -0.75 23.85
C PRO A 372 -19.16 -0.83 25.04
N GLU A 373 -19.19 -1.94 25.77
CA GLU A 373 -18.33 -2.21 26.93
C GLU A 373 -16.84 -2.33 26.58
N ARG A 374 -16.50 -2.60 25.32
CA ARG A 374 -15.12 -2.69 24.81
C ARG A 374 -14.60 -1.39 24.21
N GLY A 375 -15.46 -0.37 24.11
CA GLY A 375 -15.12 0.99 23.66
C GLY A 375 -15.02 1.18 22.14
N GLU A 376 -14.85 2.43 21.71
CA GLU A 376 -14.87 2.83 20.30
C GLU A 376 -13.73 2.25 19.46
N VAL A 377 -12.55 2.03 20.06
CA VAL A 377 -11.40 1.45 19.33
C VAL A 377 -11.73 0.02 18.87
N TYR A 378 -12.34 -0.79 19.74
CA TYR A 378 -12.78 -2.14 19.40
C TYR A 378 -13.84 -2.13 18.29
N ASN A 379 -14.85 -1.26 18.40
CA ASN A 379 -15.89 -1.14 17.38
C ASN A 379 -15.35 -0.60 16.05
N GLY A 380 -14.33 0.27 16.10
CA GLY A 380 -13.57 0.71 14.92
C GLY A 380 -12.84 -0.45 14.24
N ASP A 381 -12.20 -1.31 15.01
CA ASP A 381 -11.54 -2.52 14.48
C ASP A 381 -12.54 -3.54 13.94
N LEU A 382 -13.73 -3.70 14.53
CA LEU A 382 -14.81 -4.50 13.95
C LEU A 382 -15.23 -3.99 12.56
N ARG A 383 -15.40 -2.67 12.39
CA ARG A 383 -15.72 -2.06 11.08
C ARG A 383 -14.63 -2.34 10.06
N ARG A 384 -13.36 -2.24 10.44
CA ARG A 384 -12.23 -2.53 9.56
C ARG A 384 -12.13 -4.02 9.22
N ALA A 385 -12.28 -4.89 10.20
CA ALA A 385 -12.25 -6.34 10.01
C ALA A 385 -13.40 -6.83 9.10
N ALA A 386 -14.57 -6.19 9.18
CA ALA A 386 -15.68 -6.46 8.27
C ALA A 386 -15.36 -6.13 6.80
N ARG A 387 -14.46 -5.17 6.59
CA ARG A 387 -13.92 -4.75 5.28
C ARG A 387 -12.65 -5.53 4.91
N GLY A 388 -12.39 -6.69 5.53
CA GLY A 388 -11.25 -7.54 5.21
C GLY A 388 -9.91 -7.05 5.77
N ASP A 389 -9.90 -6.12 6.73
CA ASP A 389 -8.66 -5.71 7.39
C ASP A 389 -8.16 -6.80 8.36
N LYS A 390 -7.11 -7.51 7.93
CA LYS A 390 -6.48 -8.61 8.67
C LYS A 390 -5.85 -8.18 10.01
N ASP A 391 -5.38 -6.95 10.13
CA ASP A 391 -4.70 -6.46 11.34
C ASP A 391 -5.73 -6.01 12.37
N ALA A 392 -6.80 -5.36 11.92
CA ALA A 392 -7.97 -5.08 12.74
C ALA A 392 -8.61 -6.38 13.26
N ALA A 393 -8.77 -7.40 12.41
CA ALA A 393 -9.26 -8.72 12.82
C ALA A 393 -8.38 -9.34 13.93
N ALA A 394 -7.05 -9.27 13.78
CA ALA A 394 -6.12 -9.76 14.80
C ALA A 394 -6.19 -8.96 16.12
N ARG A 395 -6.36 -7.63 16.05
CA ARG A 395 -6.55 -6.80 17.24
C ARG A 395 -7.87 -7.11 17.95
N VAL A 396 -8.95 -7.34 17.21
CA VAL A 396 -10.21 -7.85 17.77
C VAL A 396 -9.96 -9.18 18.46
N GLY A 397 -9.32 -10.15 17.79
CA GLY A 397 -9.01 -11.46 18.38
C GLY A 397 -8.20 -11.38 19.67
N ARG A 398 -7.19 -10.51 19.74
CA ARG A 398 -6.40 -10.29 20.95
C ARG A 398 -7.21 -9.74 22.14
N GLN A 399 -8.31 -9.02 21.90
CA GLN A 399 -9.24 -8.61 22.96
C GLN A 399 -10.09 -9.77 23.51
N TRP A 400 -10.10 -10.92 22.84
CA TRP A 400 -10.71 -12.16 23.31
C TRP A 400 -9.68 -13.13 23.93
N ALA A 401 -8.39 -12.75 23.98
CA ALA A 401 -7.33 -13.60 24.51
C ALA A 401 -7.67 -14.11 25.92
N THR A 402 -7.52 -15.42 26.11
CA THR A 402 -7.92 -16.10 27.33
C THR A 402 -7.03 -17.31 27.60
N THR A 403 -6.92 -17.69 28.87
CA THR A 403 -6.32 -18.96 29.30
C THR A 403 -7.37 -20.07 29.48
N ALA A 404 -8.66 -19.75 29.29
CA ALA A 404 -9.73 -20.72 29.39
C ALA A 404 -9.60 -21.80 28.30
N ARG A 405 -9.87 -23.06 28.69
CA ARG A 405 -9.81 -24.22 27.78
C ARG A 405 -11.13 -24.50 27.06
N SER A 406 -12.20 -23.77 27.39
CA SER A 406 -13.51 -23.87 26.76
C SER A 406 -14.31 -22.58 26.98
N GLY A 407 -15.41 -22.44 26.25
CA GLY A 407 -16.38 -21.36 26.42
C GLY A 407 -16.23 -20.21 25.42
N PRO A 408 -17.08 -19.17 25.54
CA PRO A 408 -17.21 -18.12 24.54
C PRO A 408 -15.94 -17.29 24.32
N ALA A 409 -15.15 -17.08 25.37
CA ALA A 409 -13.89 -16.34 25.27
C ALA A 409 -12.90 -17.04 24.34
N LEU A 410 -12.74 -18.37 24.51
CA LEU A 410 -11.88 -19.18 23.67
C LEU A 410 -12.38 -19.20 22.22
N SER A 411 -13.67 -19.46 22.03
CA SER A 411 -14.26 -19.50 20.67
C SER A 411 -14.14 -18.14 19.96
N GLY A 412 -14.25 -17.03 20.70
CA GLY A 412 -14.02 -15.68 20.18
C GLY A 412 -12.57 -15.48 19.76
N TYR A 413 -11.61 -15.85 20.60
CA TYR A 413 -10.18 -15.77 20.27
C TYR A 413 -9.85 -16.62 19.04
N GLU A 414 -10.17 -17.91 19.06
CA GLU A 414 -9.88 -18.81 17.94
C GLU A 414 -10.53 -18.32 16.64
N GLY A 415 -11.82 -17.98 16.66
CA GLY A 415 -12.54 -17.55 15.47
C GLY A 415 -11.94 -16.29 14.84
N TRP A 416 -11.59 -15.29 15.66
CA TRP A 416 -10.99 -14.04 15.16
C TRP A 416 -9.55 -14.22 14.68
N MET A 417 -8.75 -15.05 15.37
CA MET A 417 -7.38 -15.32 14.94
C MET A 417 -7.33 -16.18 13.67
N GLN A 418 -8.23 -17.15 13.52
CA GLN A 418 -8.41 -17.91 12.28
C GLN A 418 -8.82 -16.98 11.14
N TYR A 419 -9.81 -16.11 11.36
CA TYR A 419 -10.26 -15.13 10.38
C TYR A 419 -9.14 -14.18 9.94
N ALA A 420 -8.37 -13.64 10.89
CA ALA A 420 -7.22 -12.78 10.60
C ALA A 420 -6.14 -13.52 9.79
N ALA A 421 -5.84 -14.78 10.16
CA ALA A 421 -4.88 -15.61 9.45
C ALA A 421 -5.31 -15.90 8.01
N GLU A 422 -6.60 -16.21 7.78
CA GLU A 422 -7.12 -16.44 6.43
C GLU A 422 -7.21 -15.18 5.58
N LEU A 423 -7.35 -13.99 6.20
CA LEU A 423 -7.15 -12.70 5.54
C LEU A 423 -5.66 -12.38 5.25
N GLY A 424 -4.74 -13.28 5.62
CA GLY A 424 -3.32 -13.20 5.31
C GLY A 424 -2.42 -12.67 6.44
N ASN A 425 -2.91 -12.62 7.69
CA ASN A 425 -2.10 -12.20 8.84
C ASN A 425 -1.23 -13.37 9.37
N GLY A 426 0.04 -13.38 9.00
CA GLY A 426 0.99 -14.42 9.42
C GLY A 426 1.32 -14.37 10.92
N ILE A 427 1.29 -13.18 11.53
CA ILE A 427 1.49 -12.99 12.98
C ILE A 427 0.33 -13.65 13.73
N ALA A 428 -0.91 -13.37 13.33
CA ALA A 428 -2.09 -13.98 13.94
C ALA A 428 -2.10 -15.52 13.79
N SER A 429 -1.67 -16.01 12.63
CA SER A 429 -1.48 -17.45 12.38
C SER A 429 -0.47 -18.05 13.38
N TYR A 430 0.66 -17.38 13.62
CA TYR A 430 1.66 -17.85 14.58
C TYR A 430 1.18 -17.75 16.03
N GLU A 431 0.50 -16.68 16.42
CA GLU A 431 -0.11 -16.54 17.75
C GLU A 431 -1.14 -17.65 18.02
N LEU A 432 -1.92 -18.04 17.01
CA LEU A 432 -2.83 -19.17 17.08
C LEU A 432 -2.10 -20.51 17.23
N ALA A 433 -0.97 -20.69 16.53
CA ALA A 433 -0.11 -21.87 16.71
C ALA A 433 0.42 -21.97 18.14
N LEU A 434 0.93 -20.87 18.71
CA LEU A 434 1.39 -20.82 20.10
C LEU A 434 0.25 -21.10 21.09
N HIS A 435 -0.95 -20.58 20.81
CA HIS A 435 -2.12 -20.85 21.62
C HIS A 435 -2.45 -22.35 21.66
N TYR A 436 -2.48 -23.03 20.51
CA TYR A 436 -2.72 -24.48 20.47
C TYR A 436 -1.62 -25.30 21.13
N ARG A 437 -0.35 -24.88 21.07
CA ARG A 437 0.74 -25.52 21.83
C ARG A 437 0.48 -25.47 23.33
N ARG A 438 0.03 -24.33 23.86
CA ARG A 438 -0.33 -24.17 25.29
C ARG A 438 -1.52 -25.05 25.72
N LEU A 439 -2.35 -25.45 24.77
CA LEU A 439 -3.47 -26.37 24.99
C LEU A 439 -3.11 -27.84 24.74
N ASP A 440 -1.84 -28.17 24.51
CA ASP A 440 -1.35 -29.51 24.16
C ASP A 440 -2.02 -30.08 22.89
N GLN A 441 -2.29 -29.21 21.90
CA GLN A 441 -2.89 -29.57 20.61
C GLN A 441 -1.86 -29.45 19.47
N PRO A 442 -0.99 -30.46 19.26
CA PRO A 442 0.14 -30.35 18.34
C PRO A 442 -0.27 -30.28 16.86
N GLN A 443 -1.37 -30.93 16.47
CA GLN A 443 -1.82 -30.93 15.07
C GLN A 443 -2.31 -29.54 14.60
N PRO A 444 -3.26 -28.87 15.30
CA PRO A 444 -3.61 -27.48 15.00
C PRO A 444 -2.43 -26.52 15.08
N ALA A 445 -1.55 -26.70 16.07
CA ALA A 445 -0.36 -25.88 16.21
C ALA A 445 0.55 -25.96 14.97
N ALA A 446 0.85 -27.16 14.48
CA ALA A 446 1.68 -27.35 13.30
C ALA A 446 1.05 -26.76 12.04
N ARG A 447 -0.27 -26.91 11.86
CA ARG A 447 -1.04 -26.32 10.75
C ARG A 447 -0.86 -24.80 10.70
N TRP A 448 -1.12 -24.12 11.82
CA TRP A 448 -1.08 -22.65 11.86
C TRP A 448 0.35 -22.08 11.84
N GLU A 449 1.34 -22.84 12.30
CA GLU A 449 2.74 -22.50 12.13
C GLU A 449 3.18 -22.60 10.66
N ALA A 450 2.76 -23.66 9.96
CA ALA A 450 3.00 -23.79 8.51
C ALA A 450 2.33 -22.64 7.74
N ARG A 451 1.08 -22.33 8.08
CA ARG A 451 0.34 -21.21 7.50
C ARG A 451 1.03 -19.86 7.73
N ALA A 452 1.60 -19.62 8.92
CA ALA A 452 2.36 -18.41 9.18
C ALA A 452 3.56 -18.26 8.23
N ARG A 453 4.29 -19.35 7.97
CA ARG A 453 5.41 -19.38 7.02
C ARG A 453 4.96 -19.23 5.56
N GLU A 454 3.82 -19.80 5.17
CA GLU A 454 3.24 -19.60 3.83
C GLU A 454 2.86 -18.14 3.58
N LEU A 455 2.36 -17.47 4.62
CA LEU A 455 2.10 -16.02 4.63
C LEU A 455 3.39 -15.20 4.76
N GLY A 456 4.54 -15.89 4.88
CA GLY A 456 5.89 -15.42 5.11
C GLY A 456 6.06 -14.47 6.28
N TYR A 457 5.45 -14.87 7.38
CA TYR A 457 5.89 -14.49 8.70
C TYR A 457 6.92 -15.50 9.22
N ASN A 458 8.13 -15.02 9.47
CA ASN A 458 9.20 -15.74 10.12
C ASN A 458 9.32 -15.22 11.56
N PRO A 459 8.93 -16.02 12.58
CA PRO A 459 9.02 -15.56 13.96
C PRO A 459 10.48 -15.35 14.35
N PRO A 460 10.78 -14.34 15.18
CA PRO A 460 12.14 -14.13 15.67
C PRO A 460 12.63 -15.37 16.44
N PRO A 461 13.91 -15.74 16.31
CA PRO A 461 14.49 -16.83 17.06
C PRO A 461 14.63 -16.42 18.55
N SER A 462 13.62 -16.65 19.39
CA SER A 462 13.77 -16.50 20.85
C SER A 462 12.97 -17.50 21.71
N LEU A 463 13.76 -18.22 22.52
CA LEU A 463 13.59 -18.87 23.84
C LEU A 463 12.46 -19.87 24.15
N GLU A 464 11.38 -20.00 23.38
CA GLU A 464 10.38 -21.07 23.65
C GLU A 464 10.64 -22.38 22.91
N HIS A 465 11.74 -22.46 22.14
CA HIS A 465 12.24 -23.70 21.56
C HIS A 465 13.01 -24.57 22.57
N TYR A 466 12.54 -24.67 23.82
CA TYR A 466 12.87 -25.86 24.62
C TYR A 466 11.89 -26.97 24.20
N ARG A 467 12.32 -27.75 23.19
CA ARG A 467 11.89 -29.15 23.11
C ARG A 467 12.29 -29.77 24.45
N LYS A 468 11.30 -30.13 25.28
CA LYS A 468 11.53 -31.13 26.32
C LYS A 468 11.62 -32.50 25.67
#